data_AF-A0A0J6T1Y1-F1
#
_entry.id   AF-A0A0J6T1Y1-F1
#
_cell.length_a   1.000
_cell.length_b   1.000
_cell.length_c   1.000
_cell.angle_alpha   90.00
_cell.angle_beta   90.00
_cell.angle_gamma   90.00
#
_symmetry.space_group_name_H-M   'P 1'
#
loop_
_entity.id
_entity.type
_entity.pdbx_description
1 polymer ?
#
loop_
_entity_poly.entity_id
_entity_poly.type
_entity_poly.pdbx_seq_one_letter_code
_entity_poly.pdbx_strand_id
1 'polypeptide(L)'
;MTDPITTESGKPLTEVPGWSPDQVARMARIGVSTAEQIVAVAATSGGARALAEQLGVPEAEAQHLVAAARTALPPGTVKALEQPVDTFEYGLGVPLHGPE
;
A
#
# COMPACT_ATOMS: atom_id res chain seq x y z
N MET A 1 2.83 -28.85 6.82
CA MET A 1 2.09 -28.02 7.79
C MET A 1 2.67 -26.64 7.60
N THR A 2 2.10 -25.86 6.69
CA THR A 2 2.67 -24.58 6.23
C THR A 2 2.42 -23.53 7.31
N ASP A 3 3.48 -22.90 7.78
CA ASP A 3 3.46 -21.82 8.76
C ASP A 3 2.45 -20.74 8.36
N PRO A 4 1.56 -20.29 9.26
CA PRO A 4 0.69 -19.17 8.97
C PRO A 4 1.59 -17.94 8.90
N ILE A 5 1.77 -17.40 7.70
CA ILE A 5 2.37 -16.08 7.52
C ILE A 5 1.49 -15.12 8.31
N THR A 6 2.03 -14.76 9.47
CA THR A 6 1.96 -13.47 10.13
C THR A 6 0.59 -12.81 10.10
N THR A 7 -0.06 -12.75 11.27
CA THR A 7 -1.02 -11.70 11.61
C THR A 7 -0.45 -10.35 11.19
N GLU A 8 -0.81 -9.89 10.00
CA GLU A 8 -0.54 -8.53 9.55
C GLU A 8 -1.36 -7.64 10.48
N SER A 9 -0.71 -7.01 11.46
CA SER A 9 -1.33 -6.12 12.46
C SER A 9 -1.84 -4.82 11.83
N GLY A 10 -2.74 -4.94 10.86
CA GLY A 10 -3.38 -3.85 10.14
C GLY A 10 -4.88 -4.11 9.99
N LYS A 11 -5.62 -3.06 9.61
CA LYS A 11 -7.06 -3.18 9.38
C LYS A 11 -7.29 -4.01 8.10
N PRO A 12 -7.95 -5.18 8.18
CA PRO A 12 -8.18 -6.00 6.99
C PRO A 12 -9.14 -5.31 6.01
N LEU A 13 -8.91 -5.49 4.72
CA LEU A 13 -9.73 -4.87 3.66
C LEU A 13 -11.20 -5.30 3.70
N THR A 14 -11.48 -6.50 4.23
CA THR A 14 -12.85 -6.98 4.45
C THR A 14 -13.66 -6.11 5.40
N GLU A 15 -13.00 -5.32 6.25
CA GLU A 15 -13.64 -4.40 7.21
C GLU A 15 -13.64 -2.94 6.72
N VAL A 16 -13.11 -2.67 5.52
CA VAL A 16 -13.09 -1.33 4.93
C VAL A 16 -14.37 -1.12 4.09
N PRO A 17 -15.21 -0.15 4.44
CA PRO A 17 -16.42 0.13 3.66
C PRO A 17 -16.06 0.56 2.24
N GLY A 18 -16.83 0.09 1.25
CA GLY A 18 -16.62 0.38 -0.17
C GLY A 18 -15.84 -0.70 -0.93
N TRP A 19 -15.15 -1.61 -0.23
CA TRP A 19 -14.47 -2.75 -0.84
C TRP A 19 -15.43 -3.93 -1.04
N SER A 20 -15.51 -4.42 -2.28
CA SER A 20 -16.29 -5.63 -2.60
C SER A 20 -15.48 -6.90 -2.33
N PRO A 21 -16.15 -8.04 -2.07
CA PRO A 21 -15.45 -9.32 -1.88
C PRO A 21 -14.56 -9.72 -3.06
N ASP A 22 -14.94 -9.38 -4.30
CA ASP A 22 -14.12 -9.63 -5.49
C ASP A 22 -12.84 -8.78 -5.48
N GLN A 23 -12.96 -7.50 -5.13
CA GLN A 23 -11.81 -6.58 -5.04
C GLN A 23 -10.83 -7.04 -3.94
N VAL A 24 -11.35 -7.44 -2.78
CA VAL A 24 -10.52 -8.00 -1.69
C VAL A 24 -9.82 -9.28 -2.15
N ALA A 25 -10.52 -10.19 -2.83
CA ALA A 25 -9.92 -11.42 -3.33
C ALA A 25 -8.81 -11.17 -4.36
N ARG A 26 -8.96 -10.16 -5.23
CA ARG A 26 -7.91 -9.76 -6.17
C ARG A 26 -6.67 -9.21 -5.47
N MET A 27 -6.85 -8.35 -4.48
CA MET A 27 -5.75 -7.82 -3.68
C MET A 27 -5.03 -8.92 -2.89
N ALA A 28 -5.79 -9.85 -2.30
CA ALA A 28 -5.20 -10.97 -1.58
C ALA A 28 -4.31 -11.86 -2.48
N ARG A 29 -4.64 -12.00 -3.77
CA ARG A 29 -3.80 -12.75 -4.74
C ARG A 29 -2.45 -12.10 -5.01
N ILE A 30 -2.34 -10.78 -4.84
CA ILE A 30 -1.09 -10.04 -4.99
C ILE A 30 -0.43 -9.72 -3.64
N GLY A 31 -0.89 -10.37 -2.55
CA GLY A 31 -0.32 -10.20 -1.22
C GLY A 31 -0.74 -8.92 -0.50
N VAL A 32 -1.81 -8.27 -0.94
CA VAL A 32 -2.37 -7.06 -0.31
C VAL A 32 -3.66 -7.43 0.42
N SER A 33 -3.65 -7.42 1.75
CA SER A 33 -4.78 -7.85 2.57
C SER A 33 -5.30 -6.77 3.52
N THR A 34 -4.54 -5.69 3.73
CA THR A 34 -4.82 -4.63 4.71
C THR A 34 -5.00 -3.24 4.09
N ALA A 35 -5.74 -2.38 4.79
CA ALA A 35 -5.96 -0.99 4.44
C ALA A 35 -4.65 -0.20 4.42
N GLU A 36 -3.73 -0.48 5.36
CA GLU A 36 -2.40 0.11 5.43
C GLU A 36 -1.59 -0.16 4.15
N GLN A 37 -1.62 -1.40 3.66
CA GLN A 37 -0.94 -1.76 2.41
C GLN A 37 -1.52 -1.03 1.20
N ILE A 38 -2.85 -0.87 1.12
CA ILE A 38 -3.49 -0.07 0.06
C ILE A 38 -3.02 1.38 0.10
N VAL A 39 -3.00 1.99 1.29
CA VAL A 39 -2.54 3.38 1.45
C VAL A 39 -1.05 3.51 1.10
N ALA A 40 -0.22 2.56 1.53
CA ALA A 40 1.21 2.53 1.22
C ALA A 40 1.47 2.38 -0.29
N VAL A 41 0.78 1.45 -0.97
CA VAL A 41 0.87 1.29 -2.43
C VAL A 41 0.45 2.57 -3.13
N ALA A 42 -0.68 3.16 -2.73
CA ALA A 42 -1.18 4.39 -3.33
C ALA A 42 -0.29 5.62 -3.08
N ALA A 43 0.52 5.62 -2.02
CA ALA A 43 1.49 6.68 -1.72
C ALA A 43 2.70 6.66 -2.67
N THR A 44 2.96 5.55 -3.37
CA THR A 44 4.01 5.47 -4.39
C THR A 44 3.64 6.22 -5.67
N SER A 45 4.66 6.65 -6.43
CA SER A 45 4.43 7.30 -7.73
C SER A 45 3.72 6.34 -8.70
N GLY A 46 2.48 6.67 -9.07
CA GLY A 46 1.64 5.84 -9.95
C GLY A 46 0.90 4.70 -9.24
N GLY A 47 0.98 4.61 -7.91
CA GLY A 47 0.34 3.55 -7.14
C GLY A 47 -1.17 3.45 -7.33
N ALA A 48 -1.87 4.60 -7.38
CA ALA A 48 -3.32 4.64 -7.65
C ALA A 48 -3.69 4.07 -9.02
N ARG A 49 -2.87 4.35 -10.04
CA ARG A 49 -3.04 3.79 -11.39
C ARG A 49 -2.80 2.28 -11.40
N ALA A 50 -1.72 1.83 -10.75
CA ALA A 50 -1.42 0.40 -10.63
C ALA A 50 -2.57 -0.35 -9.92
N LEU A 51 -3.14 0.22 -8.85
CA LEU A 51 -4.32 -0.33 -8.18
C LEU A 51 -5.52 -0.44 -9.12
N ALA A 52 -5.81 0.59 -9.91
CA ALA A 52 -6.86 0.57 -10.91
C ALA A 52 -6.66 -0.57 -11.94
N GLU A 53 -5.44 -0.75 -12.43
CA GLU A 53 -5.10 -1.81 -13.38
C GLU A 53 -5.29 -3.21 -12.77
N GLN A 54 -4.84 -3.41 -11.51
CA GLN A 54 -4.99 -4.69 -10.81
C GLN A 54 -6.47 -5.02 -10.48
N LEU A 55 -7.26 -4.00 -10.14
CA LEU A 55 -8.67 -4.15 -9.84
C LEU A 55 -9.55 -4.19 -11.09
N GLY A 56 -9.03 -3.76 -12.25
CA GLY A 56 -9.79 -3.62 -13.49
C GLY A 56 -10.86 -2.53 -13.41
N VAL A 57 -10.59 -1.45 -12.68
CA VAL A 57 -11.51 -0.31 -12.47
C VAL A 57 -10.89 0.99 -12.97
N PRO A 58 -11.68 2.05 -13.21
CA PRO A 58 -11.15 3.37 -13.54
C PRO A 58 -10.26 3.93 -12.42
N GLU A 59 -9.27 4.76 -12.77
CA GLU A 59 -8.38 5.39 -11.78
C GLU A 59 -9.13 6.20 -10.72
N ALA A 60 -10.19 6.91 -11.11
CA ALA A 60 -11.05 7.63 -10.16
C ALA A 60 -11.67 6.70 -9.12
N GLU A 61 -12.12 5.51 -9.53
CA GLU A 61 -12.69 4.50 -8.62
C GLU A 61 -11.61 3.96 -7.67
N ALA A 62 -10.40 3.69 -8.18
CA ALA A 62 -9.28 3.29 -7.33
C ALA A 62 -8.91 4.38 -6.32
N GLN A 63 -8.96 5.66 -6.70
CA GLN A 63 -8.76 6.78 -5.76
C GLN A 63 -9.85 6.83 -4.69
N HIS A 64 -11.11 6.54 -5.02
CA HIS A 64 -12.20 6.43 -4.04
C HIS A 64 -11.97 5.28 -3.04
N LEU A 65 -11.51 4.11 -3.52
CA LEU A 65 -11.18 2.97 -2.67
C LEU A 65 -9.99 3.25 -1.74
N VAL A 66 -8.98 3.97 -2.24
CA VAL A 66 -7.85 4.45 -1.43
C VAL A 66 -8.33 5.44 -0.37
N ALA A 67 -9.20 6.38 -0.72
CA ALA A 67 -9.77 7.33 0.24
C ALA A 67 -10.55 6.60 1.34
N ALA A 68 -11.34 5.59 0.99
CA ALA A 68 -12.05 4.75 1.95
C ALA A 68 -11.09 4.02 2.91
N ALA A 69 -9.99 3.46 2.37
CA ALA A 69 -8.94 2.85 3.19
C ALA A 69 -8.28 3.87 4.14
N ARG A 70 -7.99 5.10 3.67
CA ARG A 70 -7.45 6.18 4.52
C ARG A 70 -8.40 6.56 5.64
N THR A 71 -9.69 6.73 5.34
CA THR A 71 -10.71 7.07 6.34
C THR A 71 -10.89 5.96 7.38
N ALA A 72 -10.63 4.70 6.98
CA ALA A 72 -10.69 3.58 7.90
C ALA A 72 -9.48 3.52 8.86
N LEU A 73 -8.39 4.23 8.58
CA LEU A 73 -7.17 4.21 9.41
C LEU A 73 -7.10 5.40 10.38
N PRO A 74 -6.41 5.24 11.52
CA PRO A 74 -6.09 6.37 12.38
C PRO A 74 -5.27 7.41 11.62
N PRO A 75 -5.49 8.72 11.84
CA PRO A 75 -4.79 9.78 11.10
C PRO A 75 -3.26 9.75 11.31
N GLY A 76 -2.79 9.26 12.46
CA GLY A 76 -1.35 9.06 12.72
C GLY A 76 -0.72 7.98 11.83
N THR A 77 -1.47 6.90 11.53
CA THR A 77 -1.02 5.81 10.67
C THR A 77 -0.97 6.25 9.21
N VAL A 78 -2.01 6.94 8.73
CA VAL A 78 -2.05 7.49 7.36
C VAL A 78 -0.85 8.41 7.13
N LYS A 79 -0.59 9.34 8.06
CA LYS A 79 0.54 10.27 7.97
C LYS A 79 1.90 9.57 7.97
N ALA A 80 2.04 8.45 8.67
CA ALA A 80 3.28 7.67 8.66
C ALA A 80 3.48 6.94 7.32
N LEU A 81 2.41 6.47 6.69
CA LEU A 81 2.44 5.72 5.43
C LEU A 81 2.53 6.62 4.19
N GLU A 82 2.00 7.84 4.26
CA GLU A 82 2.05 8.82 3.17
C GLU A 82 3.37 9.59 3.10
N GLN A 83 4.19 9.52 4.15
CA GLN A 83 5.50 10.15 4.12
C GLN A 83 6.38 9.38 3.12
N PRO A 84 6.89 10.04 2.06
CA PRO A 84 7.93 9.42 1.25
C PRO A 84 9.05 9.02 2.19
N VAL A 85 9.51 7.77 2.09
CA VAL A 85 10.66 7.34 2.88
C VAL A 85 11.81 8.21 2.41
N ASP A 86 12.27 9.13 3.27
CA ASP A 86 13.45 9.96 3.04
C ASP A 86 14.67 9.03 3.04
N THR A 87 14.92 8.36 1.92
CA THR A 87 16.11 7.53 1.72
C THR A 87 17.36 8.37 1.49
N PHE A 88 17.29 9.70 1.62
CA PHE A 88 18.45 10.58 1.56
C PHE A 88 19.47 10.29 2.68
N GLU A 89 19.06 9.74 3.82
CA GLU A 89 19.99 9.27 4.86
C GLU A 89 20.56 7.87 4.63
N TYR A 90 20.01 7.09 3.70
CA TYR A 90 20.57 5.81 3.26
C TYR A 90 21.24 5.96 1.90
N GLY A 91 22.31 6.75 1.88
CA GLY A 91 23.23 6.83 0.76
C GLY A 91 23.86 5.47 0.46
N LEU A 92 23.20 4.65 -0.36
CA LEU A 92 23.83 3.58 -1.14
C LEU A 92 24.61 4.18 -2.33
N GLY A 93 25.27 5.32 -2.10
CA GLY A 93 26.33 5.83 -2.94
C GLY A 93 27.59 5.06 -2.56
N VAL A 94 27.88 4.00 -3.32
CA VAL A 94 29.22 3.43 -3.40
C VAL A 94 30.21 4.61 -3.54
N PRO A 95 31.24 4.78 -2.69
CA PRO A 95 32.31 5.69 -3.02
C PRO A 95 33.03 5.14 -4.26
N LEU A 96 32.62 5.60 -5.44
CA LEU A 96 33.41 5.46 -6.64
C LEU A 96 34.50 6.55 -6.57
N HIS A 97 35.75 6.10 -6.67
CA HIS A 97 37.02 6.87 -6.63
C HIS A 97 37.59 7.04 -5.20
N GLY A 98 38.72 6.47 -4.78
CA GLY A 98 39.96 6.06 -5.47
C GLY A 98 41.12 6.82 -4.79
N PRO A 99 42.19 6.18 -4.27
CA PRO A 99 43.28 6.89 -3.60
C PRO A 99 44.30 7.44 -4.60
N GLU A 100 44.53 8.75 -4.59
CA GLU A 100 45.81 9.40 -4.94
C GLU A 100 45.86 10.86 -4.49
#